data_AF-A0A2U2PF42-F1
#
_entry.id   AF-A0A2U2PF42-F1
#
_cell.length_a   1.000
_cell.length_b   1.000
_cell.length_c   1.000
_cell.angle_alpha   90.00
_cell.angle_beta   90.00
_cell.angle_gamma   90.00
#
_symmetry.space_group_name_H-M   'P 1'
#
loop_
_entity.id
_entity.type
_entity.pdbx_description
1 polymer ?
#
loop_
_entity_poly.entity_id
_entity_poly.type
_entity_poly.pdbx_seq_one_letter_code
_entity_poly.pdbx_strand_id
1 'polypeptide(L)'
;MIKPGELRAGNIVSLNNGSIIEVSAEMLSPLYLKEEYSSVLEPLPLTAEWLLKLGFSKDEEAYFSLHENRSFKLRQTSPGFELYMNGTLFLSRPFSVHRFQNLVYELTDTEIKIVEEKDELGEAVRVAADSILYQYIPQDRQASEFYFDLPIEGESYTVHYRKDQAGYWEFAGYAVRDI
;
A
#
# COMPACT_ATOMS: atom_id res chain seq x y z
N MET A 1 -9.81 -20.88 7.28
CA MET A 1 -10.11 -21.08 5.84
C MET A 1 -11.09 -20.02 5.39
N ILE A 2 -10.78 -19.30 4.32
CA ILE A 2 -11.66 -18.29 3.72
C ILE A 2 -12.66 -18.98 2.80
N LYS A 3 -13.94 -18.61 2.84
CA LYS A 3 -14.93 -19.14 1.90
C LYS A 3 -14.79 -18.42 0.55
N PRO A 4 -14.90 -19.10 -0.60
CA PRO A 4 -14.76 -18.46 -1.91
C PRO A 4 -15.66 -17.23 -2.11
N GLY A 5 -16.89 -17.25 -1.60
CA GLY A 5 -17.82 -16.11 -1.67
C GLY A 5 -17.53 -14.94 -0.71
N GLU A 6 -16.51 -15.04 0.14
CA GLU A 6 -16.05 -13.94 1.00
C GLU A 6 -14.94 -13.10 0.34
N LEU A 7 -14.44 -13.50 -0.83
CA LEU A 7 -13.35 -12.81 -1.51
C LEU A 7 -13.82 -11.89 -2.63
N ARG A 8 -13.10 -10.77 -2.76
CA ARG A 8 -13.21 -9.79 -3.85
C ARG A 8 -11.83 -9.47 -4.40
N ALA A 9 -11.79 -9.00 -5.64
CA ALA A 9 -10.55 -8.48 -6.21
C ALA A 9 -10.05 -7.32 -5.34
N GLY A 10 -8.74 -7.28 -5.05
CA GLY A 10 -8.13 -6.31 -4.13
C GLY A 10 -8.10 -6.75 -2.66
N ASN A 11 -8.73 -7.88 -2.29
CA ASN A 11 -8.60 -8.41 -0.93
C ASN A 11 -7.18 -8.90 -0.66
N ILE A 12 -6.67 -8.61 0.53
CA ILE A 12 -5.34 -9.03 1.00
C ILE A 12 -5.50 -10.25 1.91
N VAL A 13 -4.78 -11.32 1.57
CA VAL A 13 -4.85 -12.62 2.24
C VAL A 13 -3.46 -13.24 2.37
N SER A 14 -3.34 -14.25 3.23
CA SER A 14 -2.13 -15.07 3.31
C SER A 14 -2.31 -16.35 2.51
N LEU A 15 -1.22 -16.82 1.92
CA LEU A 15 -1.08 -18.21 1.50
C LEU A 15 -0.69 -19.07 2.71
N ASN A 16 -0.90 -20.39 2.62
CA ASN A 16 -0.53 -21.37 3.65
C ASN A 16 0.99 -21.41 3.97
N ASN A 17 1.82 -20.92 3.05
CA ASN A 17 3.27 -20.79 3.24
C ASN A 17 3.65 -19.46 3.93
N GLY A 18 2.67 -18.63 4.31
CA GLY A 18 2.86 -17.34 4.96
C GLY A 18 3.06 -16.16 4.01
N SER A 19 3.14 -16.38 2.68
CA SER A 19 3.22 -15.29 1.71
C SER A 19 1.94 -14.46 1.70
N ILE A 20 2.08 -13.15 1.70
CA ILE A 20 0.96 -12.21 1.57
C ILE A 20 0.72 -11.93 0.09
N ILE A 21 -0.53 -12.01 -0.34
CA ILE A 21 -0.93 -11.68 -1.72
C ILE A 21 -2.17 -10.77 -1.75
N GLU A 22 -2.30 -10.02 -2.83
CA GLU A 22 -3.56 -9.37 -3.22
C GLU A 22 -4.31 -10.29 -4.19
N VAL A 23 -5.60 -10.49 -3.95
CA VAL A 23 -6.46 -11.32 -4.79
C VAL A 23 -6.74 -10.58 -6.10
N SER A 24 -6.28 -11.15 -7.22
CA SER A 24 -6.58 -10.62 -8.55
C SER A 24 -7.91 -11.13 -9.10
N ALA A 25 -8.44 -10.49 -10.14
CA ALA A 25 -9.67 -10.94 -10.79
C ALA A 25 -9.51 -12.31 -11.46
N GLU A 26 -8.31 -12.62 -11.99
CA GLU A 26 -8.03 -13.92 -12.59
C GLU A 26 -8.11 -15.05 -11.55
N MET A 27 -7.69 -14.80 -10.31
CA MET A 27 -7.77 -15.77 -9.20
C MET A 27 -9.21 -16.09 -8.80
N LEU A 28 -10.16 -15.19 -9.09
CA LEU A 28 -11.59 -15.36 -8.81
C LEU A 28 -12.36 -15.98 -9.99
N SER A 29 -11.71 -16.23 -11.12
CA SER A 29 -12.35 -16.85 -12.27
C SER A 29 -12.85 -18.26 -11.92
N PRO A 30 -14.07 -18.66 -12.36
CA PRO A 30 -14.58 -20.02 -12.18
C PRO A 30 -13.65 -21.12 -12.73
N LEU A 31 -12.78 -20.78 -13.69
CA LEU A 31 -11.77 -21.68 -14.24
C LEU A 31 -10.62 -21.97 -13.25
N TYR A 32 -10.34 -21.04 -12.34
CA TYR A 32 -9.33 -21.13 -11.28
C TYR A 32 -9.94 -21.53 -9.92
N LEU A 33 -11.24 -21.28 -9.68
CA LEU A 33 -11.99 -21.72 -8.49
C LEU A 33 -12.25 -23.24 -8.44
N LYS A 34 -11.40 -24.06 -9.08
CA LYS A 34 -11.29 -25.47 -8.69
C LYS A 34 -10.67 -25.52 -7.30
N GLU A 35 -11.10 -26.50 -6.51
CA GLU A 35 -10.90 -26.67 -5.05
C GLU A 35 -9.48 -26.38 -4.50
N GLU A 36 -8.46 -26.33 -5.36
CA GLU A 36 -7.05 -26.07 -5.06
C GLU A 36 -6.75 -24.71 -4.39
N TYR A 37 -7.52 -23.64 -4.64
CA TYR A 37 -7.23 -22.34 -3.98
C TYR A 37 -7.88 -22.17 -2.61
N SER A 38 -9.02 -22.82 -2.37
CA SER A 38 -9.75 -22.68 -1.09
C SER A 38 -8.99 -23.24 0.11
N SER A 39 -8.11 -24.21 -0.12
CA SER A 39 -7.23 -24.82 0.88
C SER A 39 -5.91 -24.09 1.11
N VAL A 40 -5.59 -23.10 0.27
CA VAL A 40 -4.31 -22.37 0.30
C VAL A 40 -4.48 -20.98 0.91
N LEU A 41 -5.68 -20.38 0.83
CA LEU A 41 -5.92 -19.02 1.32
C LEU A 41 -6.33 -18.99 2.81
N GLU A 42 -5.57 -18.21 3.58
CA GLU A 42 -5.75 -18.02 5.01
C GLU A 42 -6.10 -16.58 5.40
N PRO A 43 -6.99 -16.40 6.39
CA PRO A 43 -7.32 -15.08 6.90
C PRO A 43 -6.11 -14.45 7.60
N LEU A 44 -5.67 -13.28 7.12
CA LEU A 44 -4.73 -12.44 7.86
C LEU A 44 -5.47 -11.75 9.02
N PRO A 45 -5.01 -11.86 10.27
CA PRO A 45 -5.61 -11.13 11.38
C PRO A 45 -5.41 -9.62 11.17
N LEU A 46 -6.46 -8.84 11.42
CA LEU A 46 -6.34 -7.39 11.42
C LEU A 46 -5.53 -6.97 12.66
N THR A 47 -4.46 -6.21 12.44
CA THR A 47 -3.61 -5.63 13.49
C THR A 47 -3.49 -4.12 13.28
N ALA A 48 -2.93 -3.42 14.26
CA ALA A 48 -2.64 -1.99 14.11
C ALA A 48 -1.69 -1.72 12.92
N GLU A 49 -0.68 -2.59 12.72
CA GLU A 49 0.23 -2.51 11.57
C GLU A 49 -0.52 -2.59 10.23
N TRP A 50 -1.50 -3.51 10.13
CA TRP A 50 -2.33 -3.61 8.94
C TRP A 50 -3.18 -2.36 8.69
N LEU A 51 -3.74 -1.75 9.73
CA LEU A 51 -4.49 -0.50 9.58
C LEU A 51 -3.60 0.62 9.03
N LEU A 52 -2.38 0.75 9.55
CA LEU A 52 -1.41 1.73 9.04
C LEU A 52 -1.07 1.47 7.58
N LYS A 53 -0.77 0.21 7.21
CA LYS A 53 -0.51 -0.19 5.82
C LYS A 53 -1.70 0.09 4.91
N LEU A 54 -2.94 0.03 5.41
CA LEU A 54 -4.16 0.33 4.66
C LEU A 54 -4.51 1.84 4.63
N GLY A 55 -3.60 2.71 5.07
CA GLY A 55 -3.77 4.16 5.01
C GLY A 55 -4.56 4.77 6.17
N PHE A 56 -4.79 4.01 7.24
CA PHE A 56 -5.39 4.58 8.45
C PHE A 56 -4.32 5.34 9.23
N SER A 57 -4.74 6.47 9.80
CA SER A 57 -3.94 7.21 10.78
C SER A 57 -4.46 6.95 12.18
N LYS A 58 -3.55 6.98 13.16
CA LYS A 58 -3.88 6.86 14.57
C LYS A 58 -3.91 8.25 15.21
N ASP A 59 -4.99 8.60 15.90
CA ASP A 59 -5.12 9.86 16.64
C ASP A 59 -4.53 9.78 18.07
N GLU A 60 -4.48 10.92 18.75
CA GLU A 60 -3.98 11.03 20.14
C GLU A 60 -4.76 10.17 21.14
N GLU A 61 -6.04 9.92 20.85
CA GLU A 61 -6.94 9.07 21.65
C GLU A 61 -6.83 7.57 21.27
N ALA A 62 -5.84 7.21 20.44
CA ALA A 62 -5.57 5.87 19.95
C ALA A 62 -6.67 5.25 19.07
N TYR A 63 -7.54 6.07 18.46
CA TYR A 63 -8.44 5.62 17.40
C TYR A 63 -7.74 5.63 16.04
N PHE A 64 -8.12 4.69 15.17
CA PHE A 64 -7.74 4.66 13.77
C PHE A 64 -8.86 5.20 12.89
N SER A 65 -8.54 6.05 11.92
CA SER A 65 -9.50 6.56 10.94
C SER A 65 -8.83 6.84 9.59
N LEU A 66 -9.62 6.82 8.51
CA LEU A 66 -9.18 7.31 7.20
C LEU A 66 -9.30 8.83 7.19
N HIS A 67 -8.28 9.53 6.69
CA HIS A 67 -8.23 11.00 6.66
C HIS A 67 -9.45 11.63 5.98
N GLU A 68 -10.00 10.96 4.96
CA GLU A 68 -11.14 11.44 4.18
C GLU A 68 -12.50 11.14 4.81
N ASN A 69 -12.57 10.22 5.79
CA ASN A 69 -13.84 9.76 6.34
C ASN A 69 -13.81 9.62 7.87
N ARG A 70 -14.20 10.71 8.54
CA ARG A 70 -14.29 10.78 10.01
C ARG A 70 -15.54 10.12 10.60
N SER A 71 -16.45 9.61 9.76
CA SER A 71 -17.71 9.02 10.23
C SER A 71 -17.53 7.67 10.89
N PHE A 72 -16.41 6.98 10.63
CA PHE A 72 -16.06 5.72 11.28
C PHE A 72 -14.68 5.75 11.92
N LYS A 73 -14.58 5.20 13.13
CA LYS A 73 -13.35 5.09 13.92
C LYS A 73 -13.17 3.68 14.44
N LEU A 74 -11.93 3.20 14.52
CA LEU A 74 -11.60 1.93 15.13
C LEU A 74 -10.83 2.14 16.43
N ARG A 75 -11.18 1.41 17.47
CA ARG A 75 -10.41 1.33 18.72
C ARG A 75 -9.87 -0.08 18.89
N GLN A 76 -8.57 -0.19 19.13
CA GLN A 76 -7.96 -1.49 19.41
C GLN A 76 -8.38 -1.98 20.81
N THR A 77 -8.80 -3.24 20.90
CA THR A 77 -9.16 -3.92 22.15
C THR A 77 -8.48 -5.29 22.22
N SER A 78 -8.44 -5.91 23.39
CA SER A 78 -8.11 -7.34 23.48
C SER A 78 -9.43 -8.12 23.37
N PRO A 79 -9.69 -8.92 22.31
CA PRO A 79 -8.75 -9.51 21.34
C PRO A 79 -8.82 -8.96 19.89
N GLY A 80 -9.31 -7.74 19.63
CA GLY A 80 -9.52 -7.26 18.26
C GLY A 80 -9.74 -5.75 18.14
N PHE A 81 -10.81 -5.36 17.45
CA PHE A 81 -11.15 -3.96 17.25
C PHE A 81 -12.64 -3.71 17.49
N GLU A 82 -12.92 -2.53 18.02
CA GLU A 82 -14.25 -1.94 18.09
C GLU A 82 -14.41 -0.90 16.99
N LEU A 83 -15.42 -1.06 16.15
CA LEU A 83 -15.81 -0.10 15.14
C LEU A 83 -16.90 0.81 15.70
N TYR A 84 -16.63 2.11 15.69
CA TYR A 84 -17.56 3.16 16.05
C TYR A 84 -18.00 3.87 14.77
N MET A 85 -19.31 4.09 14.62
CA MET A 85 -19.86 4.95 13.56
C MET A 85 -20.62 6.09 14.22
N ASN A 86 -20.30 7.33 13.84
CA ASN A 86 -20.90 8.55 14.42
C ASN A 86 -20.92 8.52 15.97
N GLY A 87 -19.83 8.04 16.58
CA GLY A 87 -19.69 7.93 18.04
C GLY A 87 -20.41 6.75 18.70
N THR A 88 -21.17 5.94 17.95
CA THR A 88 -21.88 4.77 18.48
C THR A 88 -21.10 3.50 18.17
N LEU A 89 -20.95 2.61 19.15
CA LEU A 89 -20.35 1.29 18.93
C LEU A 89 -21.22 0.50 17.95
N PHE A 90 -20.69 0.22 16.78
CA PHE A 90 -21.37 -0.53 15.73
C PHE A 90 -21.06 -2.03 15.83
N LEU A 91 -19.80 -2.37 16.12
CA LEU A 91 -19.36 -3.75 16.11
C LEU A 91 -18.10 -3.94 16.98
N SER A 92 -18.03 -5.06 17.70
CA SER A 92 -16.87 -5.44 18.51
C SER A 92 -16.55 -6.91 18.30
N ARG A 93 -15.53 -7.22 17.49
CA ARG A 93 -15.05 -8.59 17.24
C ARG A 93 -13.66 -8.58 16.59
N PRO A 94 -12.93 -9.70 16.61
CA PRO A 94 -11.75 -9.87 15.77
C PRO A 94 -12.13 -9.81 14.28
N PHE A 95 -11.33 -9.09 13.51
CA PHE A 95 -11.45 -9.03 12.06
C PHE A 95 -10.25 -9.70 11.41
N SER A 96 -10.49 -10.29 10.23
CA SER A 96 -9.42 -10.49 9.26
C SER A 96 -9.33 -9.28 8.34
N VAL A 97 -8.15 -9.07 7.72
CA VAL A 97 -7.89 -7.98 6.78
C VAL A 97 -8.95 -7.95 5.66
N HIS A 98 -9.15 -9.06 4.93
CA HIS A 98 -10.15 -9.13 3.85
C HIS A 98 -11.58 -8.80 4.30
N ARG A 99 -12.01 -9.26 5.48
CA ARG A 99 -13.36 -8.95 6.01
C ARG A 99 -13.48 -7.48 6.36
N PHE A 100 -12.40 -6.88 6.85
CA PHE A 100 -12.37 -5.46 7.14
C PHE A 100 -12.39 -4.63 5.85
N GLN A 101 -11.63 -5.01 4.82
CA GLN A 101 -11.68 -4.35 3.50
C GLN A 101 -13.10 -4.40 2.92
N ASN A 102 -13.73 -5.58 2.91
CA ASN A 102 -15.10 -5.73 2.42
C ASN A 102 -16.08 -4.88 3.24
N LEU A 103 -15.93 -4.82 4.57
CA LEU A 103 -16.77 -3.97 5.40
C LEU A 103 -16.61 -2.48 5.08
N VAL A 104 -15.37 -2.00 4.92
CA VAL A 104 -15.11 -0.60 4.56
C VAL A 104 -15.72 -0.29 3.20
N TYR A 105 -15.55 -1.15 2.21
CA TYR A 105 -16.19 -0.98 0.90
C TYR A 105 -17.71 -0.90 1.02
N GLU A 106 -18.35 -1.83 1.73
CA GLU A 106 -19.82 -1.82 1.91
C GLU A 106 -20.33 -0.55 2.63
N LEU A 107 -19.53 0.02 3.52
CA LEU A 107 -19.91 1.23 4.26
C LEU A 107 -19.60 2.54 3.51
N THR A 108 -18.64 2.54 2.60
CA THR A 108 -18.04 3.78 2.06
C THR A 108 -17.89 3.81 0.53
N ASP A 109 -18.17 2.72 -0.16
CA ASP A 109 -17.89 2.50 -1.58
C ASP A 109 -16.41 2.76 -1.96
N THR A 110 -15.51 2.68 -0.98
CA THR A 110 -14.07 2.93 -1.13
C THR A 110 -13.29 1.63 -1.02
N GLU A 111 -12.48 1.33 -2.04
CA GLU A 111 -11.53 0.21 -2.00
C GLU A 111 -10.26 0.62 -1.27
N ILE A 112 -10.06 0.12 -0.06
CA ILE A 112 -8.81 0.32 0.68
C ILE A 112 -7.74 -0.68 0.22
N LYS A 113 -6.57 -0.16 -0.08
CA LYS A 113 -5.41 -0.91 -0.55
C LYS A 113 -4.21 -0.63 0.35
N ILE A 114 -3.17 -1.44 0.23
CA ILE A 114 -1.90 -1.11 0.85
C ILE A 114 -1.44 0.21 0.26
N VAL A 115 -1.30 1.21 1.11
CA VAL A 115 -0.58 2.43 0.77
C VAL A 115 0.87 1.99 0.71
N GLU A 116 1.46 2.07 -0.48
CA GLU A 116 2.91 1.96 -0.61
C GLU A 116 3.50 2.96 0.38
N GLU A 117 4.33 2.46 1.29
CA GLU A 117 5.00 3.28 2.30
C GLU A 117 5.54 4.50 1.57
N LYS A 118 5.04 5.70 1.91
CA LYS A 118 5.60 6.91 1.32
C LYS A 118 7.06 6.90 1.69
N ASP A 119 7.91 6.58 0.74
CA ASP A 119 9.35 6.73 0.88
C ASP A 119 9.61 8.23 0.99
N GLU A 120 9.47 8.78 2.21
CA GLU A 120 9.63 10.22 2.46
C GLU A 120 11.01 10.68 2.03
N LEU A 121 12.01 9.81 2.20
CA LEU A 121 13.35 10.01 1.68
C LEU A 121 13.36 9.99 0.15
N GLY A 122 12.74 8.99 -0.48
CA GLY A 122 12.62 8.90 -1.93
C GLY A 122 11.89 10.09 -2.56
N GLU A 123 10.85 10.60 -1.92
CA GLU A 123 10.16 11.83 -2.34
C GLU A 123 11.05 13.06 -2.17
N ALA A 124 11.78 13.17 -1.05
CA ALA A 124 12.74 14.26 -0.86
C ALA A 124 13.87 14.21 -1.90
N VAL A 125 14.42 13.02 -2.16
CA VAL A 125 15.45 12.76 -3.18
C VAL A 125 14.92 13.12 -4.57
N ARG A 126 13.70 12.68 -4.91
CA ARG A 126 13.05 13.00 -6.20
C ARG A 126 12.84 14.49 -6.36
N VAL A 127 12.29 15.19 -5.36
CA VAL A 127 12.04 16.64 -5.40
C VAL A 127 13.36 17.41 -5.57
N ALA A 128 14.40 17.02 -4.83
CA ALA A 128 15.72 17.63 -4.97
C ALA A 128 16.33 17.34 -6.34
N ALA A 129 16.24 16.11 -6.85
CA ALA A 129 16.72 15.71 -8.16
C ALA A 129 16.01 16.46 -9.30
N ASP A 130 14.68 16.55 -9.27
CA ASP A 130 13.87 17.27 -10.26
C ASP A 130 14.24 18.75 -10.33
N SER A 131 14.61 19.36 -9.20
CA SER A 131 15.00 20.77 -9.13
C SER A 131 16.30 21.11 -9.87
N ILE A 132 17.19 20.12 -10.06
CA ILE A 132 18.48 20.28 -10.74
C ILE A 132 18.61 19.46 -12.02
N LEU A 133 17.56 18.72 -12.40
CA LEU A 133 17.54 17.78 -13.52
C LEU A 133 18.14 18.36 -14.81
N TYR A 134 17.79 19.60 -15.13
CA TYR A 134 18.20 20.30 -16.35
C TYR A 134 19.72 20.43 -16.51
N GLN A 135 20.49 20.32 -15.41
CA GLN A 135 21.96 20.39 -15.43
C GLN A 135 22.60 19.08 -15.91
N TYR A 136 21.88 17.96 -15.79
CA TYR A 136 22.38 16.61 -16.02
C TYR A 136 21.79 15.94 -17.26
N ILE A 137 20.84 16.59 -17.94
CA ILE A 137 20.23 16.06 -19.17
C ILE A 137 21.33 15.78 -20.22
N PRO A 138 21.46 14.54 -20.71
CA PRO A 138 22.43 14.20 -21.74
C PRO A 138 22.19 15.00 -23.03
N GLN A 139 23.27 15.49 -23.63
CA GLN A 139 23.22 16.13 -24.95
C GLN A 139 22.96 15.11 -26.08
N ASP A 140 23.29 13.83 -25.82
CA ASP A 140 22.98 12.74 -26.73
C ASP A 140 21.47 12.46 -26.75
N ARG A 141 20.86 12.72 -27.90
CA ARG A 141 19.41 12.51 -28.12
C ARG A 141 19.04 11.02 -28.09
N GLN A 142 19.99 10.12 -28.30
CA GLN A 142 19.77 8.67 -28.24
C GLN A 142 19.78 8.12 -26.82
N ALA A 143 20.24 8.88 -25.83
CA ALA A 143 20.21 8.45 -24.43
C ALA A 143 18.77 8.15 -24.00
N SER A 144 18.55 6.96 -23.44
CA SER A 144 17.27 6.50 -22.89
C SER A 144 17.24 6.53 -21.37
N GLU A 145 18.41 6.60 -20.74
CA GLU A 145 18.59 6.69 -19.29
C GLU A 145 19.87 7.47 -18.96
N PHE A 146 19.93 8.04 -17.76
CA PHE A 146 21.16 8.59 -17.20
C PHE A 146 21.11 8.60 -15.67
N TYR A 147 22.30 8.81 -15.08
CA TYR A 147 22.50 8.79 -13.64
C TYR A 147 23.32 10.01 -13.23
N PHE A 148 23.06 10.53 -12.04
CA PHE A 148 23.90 11.55 -11.42
C PHE A 148 23.87 11.45 -9.90
N ASP A 149 24.90 11.99 -9.27
CA ASP A 149 25.03 11.99 -7.82
C ASP A 149 24.40 13.23 -7.20
N LEU A 150 23.60 13.02 -6.16
CA LEU A 150 22.87 14.05 -5.43
C LEU A 150 23.24 13.98 -3.94
N PRO A 151 23.99 14.96 -3.40
CA PRO A 151 24.26 15.03 -1.97
C PRO A 151 23.07 15.62 -1.20
N ILE A 152 22.60 14.92 -0.17
CA ILE A 152 21.53 15.37 0.73
C ILE A 152 21.94 15.07 2.17
N GLU A 153 21.95 16.09 3.03
CA GLU A 153 22.20 15.98 4.49
C GLU A 153 23.45 15.18 4.90
N GLY A 154 24.48 15.14 4.05
CA GLY A 154 25.75 14.45 4.34
C GLY A 154 25.86 13.04 3.75
N GLU A 155 24.76 12.51 3.21
CA GLU A 155 24.73 11.28 2.41
C GLU A 155 24.74 11.63 0.92
N SER A 156 25.25 10.71 0.09
CA SER A 156 25.28 10.88 -1.37
C SER A 156 24.43 9.79 -2.02
N TYR A 157 23.52 10.20 -2.89
CA TYR A 157 22.60 9.30 -3.58
C TYR A 157 22.87 9.30 -5.08
N THR A 158 22.95 8.12 -5.68
CA THR A 158 22.93 7.98 -7.14
C THR A 158 21.48 7.97 -7.60
N VAL A 159 21.08 9.00 -8.34
CA VAL A 159 19.73 9.13 -8.89
C VAL A 159 19.69 8.63 -10.32
N HIS A 160 18.60 7.98 -10.70
CA HIS A 160 18.37 7.40 -12.03
C HIS A 160 17.14 8.04 -12.70
N TYR A 161 17.31 8.50 -13.94
CA TYR A 161 16.22 8.94 -14.82
C TYR A 161 16.18 8.10 -16.08
N ARG A 162 14.97 7.84 -16.59
CA ARG A 162 14.75 7.19 -17.89
C ARG A 162 13.73 7.95 -18.72
N LYS A 163 13.70 7.74 -20.03
CA LYS A 163 12.62 8.26 -20.88
C LYS A 163 11.35 7.42 -20.75
N ASP A 164 10.22 8.10 -20.63
CA ASP A 164 8.90 7.50 -20.77
C ASP A 164 8.57 7.16 -22.25
N GLN A 165 7.38 6.60 -22.49
CA GLN A 165 6.93 6.27 -23.86
C GLN A 165 6.72 7.52 -24.75
N ALA A 166 6.55 8.70 -24.15
CA ALA A 166 6.40 9.98 -24.84
C ALA A 166 7.73 10.71 -25.06
N GLY A 167 8.84 10.18 -24.52
CA GLY A 167 10.20 10.73 -24.65
C GLY A 167 10.58 11.75 -23.58
N TYR A 168 9.78 11.93 -22.53
CA TYR A 168 10.09 12.79 -21.39
C TYR A 168 10.92 12.04 -20.34
N TRP A 169 11.79 12.76 -19.64
CA TRP A 169 12.59 12.18 -18.55
C TRP A 169 11.72 12.04 -17.30
N GLU A 170 11.62 10.80 -16.79
CA GLU A 170 10.96 10.45 -15.53
C GLU A 170 11.97 9.93 -14.51
N PHE A 171 11.76 10.27 -13.25
CA PHE A 171 12.53 9.72 -12.13
C PHE A 171 12.26 8.22 -12.03
N ALA A 172 13.30 7.41 -12.14
CA ALA A 172 13.20 5.96 -12.15
C ALA A 172 13.62 5.32 -10.82
N GLY A 173 14.35 6.06 -9.96
CA GLY A 173 14.74 5.60 -8.64
C GLY A 173 16.04 6.24 -8.14
N TYR A 174 16.48 5.79 -6.98
CA TYR A 174 17.74 6.21 -6.37
C TYR A 174 18.38 5.05 -5.59
N ALA A 175 19.68 5.18 -5.32
CA ALA A 175 20.42 4.28 -4.44
C ALA A 175 21.41 5.07 -3.59
N VAL A 176 21.67 4.62 -2.36
CA VAL A 176 22.78 5.16 -1.56
C VAL A 176 24.08 4.85 -2.28
N ARG A 177 24.97 5.83 -2.38
CA ARG A 177 26.28 5.64 -2.96
C ARG A 177 27.23 5.13 -1.87
N ASP A 178 27.54 3.83 -1.91
CA ASP A 178 28.62 3.27 -1.11
C ASP A 178 29.95 3.92 -1.52
N ILE A 179 30.64 4.54 -0.55
CA ILE A 179 31.94 5.21 -0.73
C ILE A 179 33.09 4.20 -0.60
#